data_AF-X0ZEV3-F1
#
_entry.id   AF-X0ZEV3-F1
#
_cell.length_a   1.000
_cell.length_b   1.000
_cell.length_c   1.000
_cell.angle_alpha   90.00
_cell.angle_beta   90.00
_cell.angle_gamma   90.00
#
_symmetry.space_group_name_H-M   'P 1'
#
loop_
_entity.id
_entity.type
_entity.pdbx_description
1 polymer ?
#
loop_
_entity_poly.entity_id
_entity_poly.type
_entity_poly.pdbx_seq_one_letter_code
_entity_poly.pdbx_strand_id
1 'polypeptide(L)'
;EVLTIRAFVKVPIHLSPRYVYIRGLAGQKITITVRVRAQGDKPLKLEPSSFDLSTKVTYRIEEVEPGRVFKVHFTTIPGPAETYRGVLKLKTNYPEKPEITIRIRGKFRKGGQG
;
A
#
# COMPACT_ATOMS: atom_id res chain seq x y z
N GLU A 1 39.93 16.58 -8.07
CA GLU A 1 38.71 17.41 -8.03
C GLU A 1 37.56 16.52 -7.61
N VAL A 2 36.82 16.85 -6.54
CA VAL A 2 35.76 15.98 -5.99
C VAL A 2 34.44 16.71 -6.09
N LEU A 3 33.64 16.37 -7.11
CA LEU A 3 32.27 16.89 -7.27
C LEU A 3 31.38 16.29 -6.18
N THR A 4 31.03 17.12 -5.19
CA THR A 4 30.08 16.74 -4.14
C THR A 4 28.67 17.10 -4.59
N ILE A 5 27.90 16.09 -5.02
CA ILE A 5 26.47 16.26 -5.33
C ILE A 5 25.70 16.32 -4.00
N ARG A 6 25.25 17.52 -3.60
CA ARG A 6 24.24 17.68 -2.55
C ARG A 6 22.85 17.41 -3.14
N ALA A 7 22.41 16.16 -3.10
CA ALA A 7 21.03 15.84 -3.42
C ALA A 7 20.14 16.09 -2.20
N PHE A 8 19.27 17.11 -2.26
CA PHE A 8 18.14 17.21 -1.35
C PHE A 8 17.16 16.09 -1.70
N VAL A 9 17.07 15.05 -0.87
CA VAL A 9 16.17 13.91 -1.11
C VAL A 9 14.72 14.34 -0.83
N LYS A 10 14.09 15.02 -1.80
CA LYS A 10 12.65 15.25 -1.79
C LYS A 10 11.98 13.88 -1.97
N VAL A 11 11.18 13.44 -0.99
CA VAL A 11 10.45 12.16 -1.11
C VAL A 11 9.45 12.29 -2.26
N PRO A 12 9.64 11.58 -3.37
CA PRO A 12 8.90 11.84 -4.61
C PRO A 12 7.49 11.23 -4.57
N ILE A 13 7.24 10.27 -3.67
CA ILE A 13 5.97 9.57 -3.50
C ILE A 13 5.65 9.46 -2.02
N HIS A 14 4.51 10.01 -1.62
CA HIS A 14 4.02 9.98 -0.25
C HIS A 14 2.90 8.93 -0.08
N LEU A 15 3.02 8.08 0.94
CA LEU A 15 2.02 7.06 1.31
C LEU A 15 1.35 7.42 2.63
N SER A 16 0.01 7.43 2.65
CA SER A 16 -0.79 7.67 3.86
C SER A 16 -1.99 6.71 3.94
N PRO A 17 -2.04 5.79 4.92
CA PRO A 17 -0.97 5.46 5.87
C PRO A 17 0.24 4.77 5.20
N ARG A 18 1.40 4.79 5.85
CA ARG A 18 2.62 4.08 5.39
C ARG A 18 2.54 2.56 5.55
N TYR A 19 1.72 2.09 6.49
CA TYR A 19 1.51 0.69 6.81
C TYR A 19 0.01 0.44 6.93
N VAL A 20 -0.47 -0.64 6.32
CA VAL A 20 -1.86 -1.07 6.44
C VAL A 20 -1.95 -2.00 7.63
N TYR A 21 -2.65 -1.58 8.68
CA TYR A 21 -2.97 -2.43 9.82
C TYR A 21 -4.47 -2.70 9.82
N ILE A 22 -4.84 -3.97 9.75
CA ILE A 22 -6.23 -4.42 9.78
C ILE A 22 -6.46 -5.21 11.08
N ARG A 23 -7.46 -4.81 11.88
CA ARG A 23 -7.89 -5.49 13.10
C ARG A 23 -9.38 -5.79 12.99
N GLY A 24 -9.77 -7.00 13.35
CA GLY A 24 -11.18 -7.38 13.35
C GLY A 24 -11.44 -8.72 14.04
N LEU A 25 -12.69 -9.13 13.97
CA LEU A 25 -13.13 -10.47 14.32
C LEU A 25 -13.11 -11.37 13.07
N ALA A 26 -12.89 -12.66 13.27
CA ALA A 26 -13.00 -13.66 12.21
C ALA A 26 -14.31 -13.48 11.42
N GLY A 27 -14.24 -13.64 10.11
CA GLY A 27 -15.36 -13.43 9.19
C GLY A 27 -15.65 -11.97 8.81
N GLN A 28 -15.02 -10.97 9.46
CA GLN A 28 -15.26 -9.57 9.11
C GLN A 28 -14.59 -9.16 7.79
N LYS A 29 -15.36 -8.44 6.98
CA LYS A 29 -14.90 -7.73 5.79
C LYS A 29 -14.56 -6.29 6.17
N ILE A 30 -13.29 -5.93 6.07
CA ILE A 30 -12.77 -4.60 6.44
C ILE A 30 -12.00 -4.04 5.25
N THR A 31 -12.25 -2.76 4.93
CA THR A 31 -11.54 -2.04 3.86
C THR A 31 -10.68 -0.94 4.45
N ILE A 32 -9.38 -0.94 4.14
CA ILE A 32 -8.44 0.13 4.47
C ILE A 32 -7.95 0.77 3.17
N THR A 33 -7.90 2.10 3.13
CA THR A 33 -7.45 2.85 1.95
C THR A 33 -6.10 3.50 2.22
N VAL A 34 -5.15 3.30 1.30
CA VAL A 34 -3.87 4.01 1.26
C VAL A 34 -3.91 5.05 0.17
N ARG A 35 -3.70 6.32 0.52
CA ARG A 35 -3.46 7.40 -0.43
C ARG A 35 -2.00 7.39 -0.85
N VAL A 36 -1.77 7.32 -2.16
CA VAL A 36 -0.46 7.46 -2.81
C VAL A 36 -0.46 8.80 -3.53
N ARG A 37 0.43 9.72 -3.13
CA ARG A 37 0.52 11.06 -3.71
C ARG A 37 1.89 11.28 -4.33
N ALA A 38 1.90 11.66 -5.60
CA ALA A 38 3.08 12.13 -6.31
C ALA A 38 3.48 13.51 -5.80
N GLN A 39 4.77 13.69 -5.52
CA GLN A 39 5.40 14.96 -5.10
C GLN A 39 6.48 15.42 -6.10
N GLY A 40 6.79 14.58 -7.09
CA GLY A 40 7.65 14.92 -8.23
C GLY A 40 6.89 15.75 -9.28
N ASP A 41 7.63 16.33 -10.22
CA ASP A 41 7.05 17.21 -11.22
C ASP A 41 6.35 16.42 -12.34
N LYS A 42 6.86 15.23 -12.65
CA LYS A 42 6.32 14.32 -13.67
C LYS A 42 5.08 13.57 -13.17
N PRO A 43 4.09 13.26 -14.03
CA PRO A 43 3.00 12.35 -13.66
C PRO A 43 3.51 10.99 -13.18
N LEU A 44 2.97 10.50 -12.07
CA LEU A 44 3.27 9.18 -11.53
C LEU A 44 2.44 8.11 -12.25
N LYS A 45 3.09 7.04 -12.70
CA LYS A 45 2.44 5.80 -13.13
C LYS A 45 2.66 4.72 -12.09
N LEU A 46 1.64 3.93 -11.80
CA LEU A 46 1.69 2.84 -10.83
C LEU A 46 1.28 1.53 -11.50
N GLU A 47 2.09 0.51 -11.34
CA GLU A 47 1.83 -0.83 -11.87
C GLU A 47 2.06 -1.88 -10.79
N PRO A 48 1.12 -2.82 -10.54
CA PRO A 48 1.36 -3.90 -9.61
C PRO A 48 2.52 -4.80 -10.06
N SER A 49 3.48 -5.07 -9.17
CA SER A 49 4.61 -5.95 -9.46
C SER A 49 4.53 -7.27 -8.70
N SER A 50 4.13 -7.26 -7.43
CA SER A 50 3.89 -8.49 -6.65
C SER A 50 2.88 -8.28 -5.54
N PHE A 51 2.17 -9.34 -5.18
CA PHE A 51 1.24 -9.37 -4.06
C PHE A 51 1.16 -10.78 -3.46
N ASP A 52 1.40 -10.90 -2.16
CA ASP A 52 1.54 -12.20 -1.47
C ASP A 52 0.38 -12.54 -0.51
N LEU A 53 -0.69 -11.72 -0.49
CA LEU A 53 -1.88 -11.92 0.35
C LEU A 53 -3.15 -12.23 -0.46
N SER A 54 -3.04 -12.76 -1.68
CA SER A 54 -4.18 -13.00 -2.58
C SER A 54 -5.29 -13.86 -2.00
N THR A 55 -4.99 -14.75 -1.05
CA THR A 55 -5.97 -15.61 -0.37
C THR A 55 -6.58 -14.98 0.89
N LYS A 56 -6.10 -13.80 1.33
CA LYS A 56 -6.49 -13.12 2.58
C LYS A 56 -7.05 -11.72 2.36
N VAL A 57 -6.58 -11.04 1.33
CA VAL A 57 -6.87 -9.63 1.04
C VAL A 57 -6.98 -9.46 -0.47
N THR A 58 -7.99 -8.72 -0.91
CA THR A 58 -8.10 -8.20 -2.27
C THR A 58 -7.69 -6.75 -2.30
N TYR A 59 -7.22 -6.25 -3.44
CA TYR A 59 -6.96 -4.82 -3.59
C TYR A 59 -7.49 -4.27 -4.92
N ARG A 60 -7.80 -2.97 -4.91
CA ARG A 60 -8.08 -2.18 -6.13
C ARG A 60 -7.32 -0.87 -6.06
N ILE A 61 -6.83 -0.40 -7.21
CA ILE A 61 -6.16 0.90 -7.35
C ILE A 61 -7.14 1.82 -8.09
N GLU A 62 -7.39 2.99 -7.51
CA GLU A 62 -8.24 4.03 -8.07
C GLU A 62 -7.38 5.28 -8.28
N GLU A 63 -7.33 5.78 -9.50
CA GLU A 63 -6.70 7.06 -9.82
C GLU A 63 -7.71 8.18 -9.60
N VAL A 64 -7.47 9.02 -8.59
CA VAL A 64 -8.39 10.09 -8.16
C VAL A 64 -8.02 11.41 -8.81
N GLU A 65 -6.72 11.68 -8.93
CA GLU A 65 -6.19 12.82 -9.68
C GLU A 65 -5.15 12.25 -10.65
N PRO A 66 -5.36 12.37 -11.98
CA PRO A 66 -4.49 11.75 -12.97
C PRO A 66 -3.00 12.05 -12.76
N GLY A 67 -2.20 11.01 -12.59
CA GLY A 67 -0.77 11.07 -12.35
C GLY A 67 -0.35 11.73 -11.03
N ARG A 68 -1.29 12.06 -10.15
CA ARG A 68 -1.03 12.84 -8.93
C ARG A 68 -1.48 12.13 -7.66
N VAL A 69 -2.69 11.59 -7.64
CA VAL A 69 -3.26 10.95 -6.45
C VAL A 69 -3.94 9.65 -6.82
N PHE A 70 -3.51 8.59 -6.15
CA PHE A 70 -4.11 7.27 -6.22
C PHE A 70 -4.63 6.85 -4.84
N LYS A 71 -5.67 6.04 -4.82
CA LYS A 71 -6.14 5.32 -3.64
C LYS A 71 -6.00 3.83 -3.89
N VAL A 72 -5.31 3.15 -2.99
CA VAL A 72 -5.21 1.69 -2.98
C VAL A 72 -6.11 1.18 -1.86
N HIS A 73 -7.19 0.52 -2.24
CA HIS A 73 -8.16 -0.04 -1.29
C HIS A 73 -7.81 -1.50 -1.05
N PHE A 74 -7.51 -1.86 0.19
CA PHE A 74 -7.30 -3.24 0.64
C PHE A 74 -8.53 -3.73 1.36
N THR A 75 -9.15 -4.80 0.88
CA THR A 75 -10.35 -5.38 1.47
C THR A 75 -10.08 -6.81 1.90
N THR A 76 -10.34 -7.13 3.16
CA THR A 76 -10.15 -8.49 3.68
C THR A 76 -11.13 -9.46 3.05
N ILE A 77 -10.64 -10.67 2.79
CA ILE A 77 -11.47 -11.83 2.48
C ILE A 77 -11.89 -12.42 3.84
N PRO A 78 -13.19 -12.57 4.12
CA PRO A 78 -13.67 -13.23 5.34
C PRO A 78 -12.98 -14.58 5.55
N GLY A 79 -12.47 -14.78 6.76
CA GLY A 79 -11.66 -15.95 7.09
C GLY A 79 -11.57 -16.19 8.60
N PRO A 80 -10.76 -17.18 9.02
CA PRO A 80 -10.64 -17.56 10.42
C PRO A 80 -9.94 -16.50 11.28
N ALA A 81 -9.87 -16.75 12.59
CA ALA A 81 -9.04 -15.98 13.49
C ALA A 81 -7.56 -16.30 13.22
N GLU A 82 -6.83 -15.33 12.66
CA GLU A 82 -5.42 -15.50 12.30
C GLU A 82 -4.67 -14.18 12.33
N THR A 83 -3.34 -14.25 12.30
CA THR A 83 -2.47 -13.09 12.05
C THR A 83 -1.67 -13.36 10.80
N TYR A 84 -1.69 -12.42 9.85
CA TYR A 84 -0.91 -12.50 8.62
C TYR A 84 -0.14 -11.21 8.38
N ARG A 85 0.93 -11.32 7.60
CA ARG A 85 1.75 -10.23 7.13
C ARG A 85 2.09 -10.48 5.67
N GLY A 86 2.14 -9.41 4.90
CA GLY A 86 2.51 -9.46 3.50
C GLY A 86 2.66 -8.06 2.93
N VAL A 87 2.83 -7.99 1.63
CA VAL A 87 3.12 -6.77 0.90
C VAL A 87 2.41 -6.69 -0.43
N LEU A 88 2.03 -5.47 -0.81
CA LEU A 88 1.81 -5.11 -2.21
C LEU A 88 3.01 -4.29 -2.68
N LYS A 89 3.67 -4.74 -3.74
CA LYS A 89 4.72 -3.99 -4.43
C LYS A 89 4.14 -3.36 -5.69
N LEU A 90 4.44 -2.08 -5.89
CA LEU A 90 4.04 -1.33 -7.07
C LEU A 90 5.29 -0.72 -7.72
N LYS A 91 5.48 -0.94 -9.01
CA LYS A 91 6.47 -0.25 -9.83
C LYS A 91 6.02 1.18 -10.11
N THR A 92 6.99 2.07 -10.27
CA THR A 92 6.77 3.46 -10.62
C THR A 92 7.70 3.88 -11.76
N ASN A 93 7.32 4.93 -12.47
CA ASN A 93 8.13 5.55 -13.52
C ASN A 93 9.16 6.57 -12.98
N TYR A 94 9.35 6.65 -11.66
CA TYR A 94 10.31 7.56 -11.04
C TYR A 94 11.65 6.85 -10.78
N PRO A 95 12.76 7.24 -11.44
CA PRO A 95 14.05 6.57 -11.29
C PRO A 95 14.63 6.63 -9.88
N GLU A 96 14.31 7.68 -9.13
CA GLU A 96 14.69 7.82 -7.72
C GLU A 96 13.87 6.92 -6.78
N LYS A 97 12.72 6.42 -7.24
CA LYS A 97 11.82 5.55 -6.46
C LYS A 97 11.09 4.54 -7.37
N PRO A 98 11.81 3.61 -8.01
CA PRO A 98 11.25 2.74 -9.05
C PRO A 98 10.26 1.70 -8.51
N GLU A 99 10.29 1.44 -7.20
CA GLU A 99 9.34 0.57 -6.51
C GLU A 99 8.89 1.18 -5.18
N ILE A 100 7.59 1.08 -4.90
CA ILE A 100 7.00 1.32 -3.58
C ILE A 100 6.46 0.00 -3.02
N THR A 101 6.57 -0.16 -1.70
CA THR A 101 6.09 -1.35 -1.00
C THR A 101 5.10 -0.93 0.08
N ILE A 102 3.86 -1.38 -0.04
CA ILE A 102 2.82 -1.18 0.98
C ILE A 102 2.78 -2.45 1.83
N ARG A 103 3.22 -2.34 3.09
CA ARG A 103 3.21 -3.45 4.05
C ARG A 103 1.84 -3.57 4.71
N ILE A 104 1.34 -4.79 4.77
CA ILE A 104 0.01 -5.12 5.29
C ILE A 104 0.16 -6.09 6.45
N ARG A 105 -0.54 -5.81 7.55
CA ARG A 105 -0.64 -6.71 8.70
C ARG A 105 -2.11 -6.85 9.09
N GLY A 106 -2.61 -8.08 9.04
CA GLY A 106 -3.92 -8.45 9.58
C GLY A 106 -3.79 -9.09 10.96
N LYS A 107 -4.68 -8.73 11.88
CA LYS A 107 -4.84 -9.40 13.17
C LYS A 107 -6.33 -9.63 13.44
N PHE A 108 -6.75 -10.88 13.30
CA PHE A 108 -8.14 -11.31 13.49
C PHE A 108 -8.25 -12.23 14.70
N ARG A 109 -9.22 -11.93 15.57
CA ARG A 109 -9.51 -12.74 16.77
C ARG A 109 -10.82 -13.49 16.58
N LYS A 110 -11.02 -14.58 17.33
CA LYS A 110 -12.36 -15.18 17.42
C LYS A 110 -13.31 -14.13 17.99
N GLY A 111 -14.47 -13.96 17.39
CA GLY A 111 -15.59 -13.31 18.07
C GLY A 111 -16.04 -14.25 19.19
N GLY A 112 -16.20 -13.73 20.41
CA GLY A 112 -16.91 -14.49 21.42
C GLY A 112 -18.34 -14.65 20.96
N GLN A 113 -18.78 -15.90 20.74
CA GLN A 113 -20.20 -16.22 20.95
C GLN A 113 -20.41 -16.06 22.46
N GLY A 114 -20.99 -14.94 22.85
CA GLY A 114 -21.73 -14.85 24.10
C GLY A 114 -23.10 -15.46 23.88
#